data_AF-A0A508TQ41-F1
#
_entry.id   AF-A0A508TQ41-F1
#
_cell.length_a   1.000
_cell.length_b   1.000
_cell.length_c   1.000
_cell.angle_alpha   90.00
_cell.angle_beta   90.00
_cell.angle_gamma   90.00
#
_symmetry.space_group_name_H-M   'P 1'
#
loop_
_entity.id
_entity.type
_entity.pdbx_description
1 polymer ?
#
loop_
_entity_poly.entity_id
_entity_poly.type
_entity_poly.pdbx_seq_one_letter_code
_entity_poly.pdbx_strand_id
1 'polypeptide(L)'
;MLALILLLGLSINIARLVLEAGPRVQAEDQSVIRLAREFVTTIVADLNEAADPDARLNQIVRDLSKLRHVSITRQDDAAAPLPARSGDAGEPRAPAWFVALVHPEQTSVRVPISIHGKPQSLVITSHPDDEMAEIWDGIVTQLEVGSAITVALLLVTMLVVGRALAPLQALSQAMSGIEAGDYDARVEPGGSPELAAICAKLNHLAATLGDAVEGKRQLAERAVSLQDSERKEIARELHDEFGPYLFALRAHAGALSRLSELDKADPAALRKHGNAILEQVNALQQFTRRILERLRPVGLAELGLGEALGALVRMWSETHPEVEIESRISDALGEVGETADLTIYRIVQEALTNVFRHAGATAVDITVEPAERPIGVHGSRGCALVRVRDNGGGLRPDYRLGHGLTGMRERLLALGGTLNISSGDDGVTVEALVPKAAQA
;
A
#
# COMPACT_ATOMS: atom_id res chain seq x y z
N MET A 1 4.21 -17.73 22.90
CA MET A 1 5.43 -18.55 23.10
C MET A 1 6.15 -18.23 24.40
N LEU A 2 6.50 -16.96 24.68
CA LEU A 2 7.30 -16.59 25.85
C LEU A 2 6.65 -16.99 27.20
N ALA A 3 5.34 -16.77 27.36
CA ALA A 3 4.58 -17.23 28.53
C ALA A 3 4.59 -18.77 28.70
N LEU A 4 4.58 -19.52 27.60
CA LEU A 4 4.62 -20.99 27.62
C LEU A 4 5.98 -21.49 28.12
N ILE A 5 7.07 -20.84 27.71
CA ILE A 5 8.44 -21.16 28.15
C ILE A 5 8.60 -20.89 29.65
N LEU A 6 8.05 -19.77 30.15
CA LEU A 6 8.10 -19.43 31.58
C LEU A 6 7.28 -20.41 32.42
N LEU A 7 6.07 -20.76 31.97
CA LEU A 7 5.25 -21.77 32.65
C LEU A 7 5.93 -23.13 32.67
N LEU A 8 6.58 -23.52 31.57
CA LEU A 8 7.34 -24.78 31.50
C LEU A 8 8.53 -24.75 32.47
N GLY A 9 9.29 -23.66 32.50
CA GLY A 9 10.40 -23.48 33.42
C GLY A 9 9.97 -23.54 34.89
N LEU A 10 8.87 -22.85 35.24
CA LEU A 10 8.28 -22.91 36.57
C LEU A 10 7.81 -24.32 36.93
N SER A 11 7.16 -25.02 36.00
CA SER A 11 6.70 -26.40 36.20
C SER A 11 7.86 -27.36 36.44
N ILE A 12 8.95 -27.24 35.67
CA ILE A 12 10.16 -28.06 35.85
C ILE A 12 10.79 -27.77 37.22
N ASN A 13 10.87 -26.51 37.62
CA ASN A 13 11.45 -26.12 38.91
C ASN A 13 10.63 -26.63 40.09
N ILE A 14 9.29 -26.53 40.04
CA ILE A 14 8.40 -27.07 41.07
C ILE A 14 8.51 -28.59 41.12
N ALA A 15 8.50 -29.27 39.97
CA ALA A 15 8.67 -30.73 39.92
C ALA A 15 10.01 -31.16 40.55
N ARG A 16 11.09 -30.42 40.29
CA ARG A 16 12.39 -30.65 40.93
C ARG A 16 12.31 -30.51 42.45
N LEU A 17 11.71 -29.43 42.97
CA LEU A 17 11.56 -29.21 44.41
C LEU A 17 10.76 -30.32 45.10
N VAL A 18 9.68 -30.77 44.46
CA VAL A 18 8.85 -31.87 44.97
C VAL A 18 9.64 -33.19 44.99
N LEU A 19 10.44 -33.47 43.96
CA LEU A 19 11.29 -34.67 43.91
C LEU A 19 12.45 -34.63 44.91
N GLU A 20 13.03 -33.45 45.18
CA GLU A 20 14.12 -33.26 46.14
C GLU A 20 13.64 -33.20 47.60
N ALA A 21 12.34 -32.98 47.84
CA ALA A 21 11.77 -32.81 49.19
C ALA A 21 12.02 -34.04 50.09
N GLY A 22 11.79 -35.25 49.58
CA GLY A 22 12.00 -36.49 50.34
C GLY A 22 13.43 -36.67 50.84
N PRO A 23 14.42 -36.72 49.94
CA PRO A 23 15.84 -36.82 50.32
C PRO A 23 16.30 -35.70 51.25
N ARG A 24 15.81 -34.46 51.05
CA ARG A 24 16.16 -33.31 51.89
C ARG A 24 15.63 -33.45 53.32
N VAL A 25 14.35 -33.80 53.47
CA VAL A 25 13.74 -34.03 54.79
C VAL A 25 14.47 -35.14 55.54
N GLN A 26 14.82 -36.25 54.87
CA GLN A 26 15.57 -37.34 55.47
C GLN A 26 16.99 -36.93 55.90
N ALA A 27 17.70 -36.15 55.08
CA ALA A 27 19.04 -35.67 55.39
C ALA A 27 19.04 -34.71 56.59
N GLU A 28 18.06 -33.82 56.67
CA GLU A 28 17.89 -32.89 57.79
C GLU A 28 17.52 -33.63 59.07
N ASP A 29 16.57 -34.58 58.98
CA ASP A 29 16.14 -35.44 60.08
C ASP A 29 17.31 -36.19 60.72
N GLN A 30 18.14 -36.84 59.89
CA GLN A 30 19.34 -37.55 60.35
C GLN A 30 20.39 -36.60 60.96
N SER A 31 20.53 -35.40 60.44
CA SER A 31 21.50 -34.40 60.92
C SER A 31 21.09 -33.84 62.27
N VAL A 32 19.81 -33.48 62.44
CA VAL A 32 19.22 -33.01 63.69
C VAL A 32 19.35 -34.06 64.78
N ILE A 33 19.05 -35.32 64.47
CA ILE A 33 19.17 -36.43 65.44
C ILE A 33 20.62 -36.72 65.82
N ARG A 34 21.54 -36.67 64.85
CA ARG A 34 22.97 -36.86 65.13
C ARG A 34 23.49 -35.78 66.07
N LEU A 35 23.17 -34.51 65.78
CA LEU A 35 23.57 -33.38 66.61
C LEU A 35 22.94 -33.45 68.00
N ALA A 36 21.64 -33.77 68.08
CA ALA A 36 20.94 -33.94 69.35
C ALA A 36 21.55 -35.08 70.18
N ARG A 37 21.91 -36.21 69.54
CA ARG A 37 22.61 -37.32 70.20
C ARG A 37 23.96 -36.87 70.75
N GLU A 38 24.80 -36.22 69.94
CA GLU A 38 26.12 -35.74 70.36
C GLU A 38 26.00 -34.76 71.53
N PHE A 39 25.11 -33.77 71.42
CA PHE A 39 24.84 -32.79 72.47
C PHE A 39 24.39 -33.44 73.77
N VAL A 40 23.45 -34.39 73.70
CA VAL A 40 22.99 -35.14 74.87
C VAL A 40 24.12 -35.97 75.47
N THR A 41 24.95 -36.65 74.67
CA THR A 41 26.08 -37.42 75.21
C THR A 41 27.11 -36.56 75.93
N THR A 42 27.40 -35.35 75.44
CA THR A 42 28.29 -34.40 76.11
C THR A 42 27.70 -33.92 77.43
N ILE A 43 26.42 -33.54 77.44
CA ILE A 43 25.76 -33.04 78.67
C ILE A 43 25.56 -34.15 79.71
N VAL A 44 25.31 -35.39 79.27
CA VAL A 44 25.19 -36.55 80.15
C VAL A 44 26.50 -36.85 80.88
N ALA A 45 27.65 -36.61 80.24
CA ALA A 45 28.94 -36.71 80.91
C ALA A 45 29.06 -35.71 82.07
N ASP A 46 28.69 -34.45 81.83
CA ASP A 46 28.70 -33.37 82.85
C ASP A 46 27.63 -33.55 83.94
N LEU A 47 26.53 -34.24 83.64
CA LEU A 47 25.42 -34.50 84.56
C LEU A 47 25.83 -35.42 85.73
N ASN A 48 26.70 -36.39 85.49
CA ASN A 48 27.17 -37.33 86.52
C ASN A 48 28.12 -36.71 87.55
N GLU A 49 28.66 -35.52 87.26
CA GLU A 49 29.54 -34.76 88.16
C GLU A 49 28.77 -33.73 89.02
N ALA A 50 27.47 -33.53 88.74
CA ALA A 50 26.65 -32.55 89.44
C ALA A 50 26.19 -33.05 90.83
N ALA A 51 26.01 -32.11 91.77
CA ALA A 51 25.54 -32.43 93.13
C ALA A 51 24.07 -32.94 93.19
N ASP A 52 23.25 -32.62 92.18
CA ASP A 52 21.88 -33.13 92.01
C ASP A 52 21.61 -33.43 90.51
N PRO A 53 21.87 -34.67 90.05
CA PRO A 53 21.73 -35.07 88.66
C PRO A 53 20.27 -35.03 88.15
N ASP A 54 19.30 -35.31 89.03
CA ASP A 54 17.88 -35.42 88.66
C ASP A 54 17.25 -34.04 88.40
N ALA A 55 17.55 -33.04 89.26
CA ALA A 55 17.06 -31.68 89.05
C ALA A 55 17.65 -31.06 87.78
N ARG A 56 18.95 -31.30 87.52
CA ARG A 56 19.66 -30.78 86.35
C ARG A 56 19.17 -31.46 85.06
N LEU A 57 18.95 -32.77 85.07
CA LEU A 57 18.36 -33.49 83.94
C LEU A 57 16.96 -32.96 83.61
N ASN A 58 16.11 -32.77 84.62
CA ASN A 58 14.77 -32.23 84.41
C ASN A 58 14.78 -30.78 83.88
N GLN A 59 15.81 -30.00 84.19
CA GLN A 59 16.00 -28.68 83.60
C GLN A 59 16.44 -28.78 82.13
N ILE A 60 17.39 -29.67 81.81
CA ILE A 60 17.86 -29.90 80.44
C ILE A 60 16.73 -30.42 79.54
N VAL A 61 15.94 -31.38 80.02
CA VAL A 61 14.77 -31.88 79.27
C VAL A 61 13.75 -30.76 79.02
N ARG A 62 13.52 -29.87 80.00
CA ARG A 62 12.63 -28.70 79.85
C ARG A 62 13.16 -27.63 78.91
N ASP A 63 14.48 -27.44 78.84
CA ASP A 63 15.08 -26.47 77.92
C ASP A 63 15.18 -27.02 76.50
N LEU A 64 15.47 -28.31 76.36
CA LEU A 64 15.48 -29.01 75.07
C LEU A 64 14.08 -29.24 74.51
N SER A 65 13.06 -29.41 75.36
CA SER A 65 11.66 -29.47 74.91
C SER A 65 11.13 -28.14 74.35
N LYS A 66 11.89 -27.04 74.43
CA LYS A 66 11.57 -25.76 73.78
C LYS A 66 12.13 -25.65 72.36
N LEU A 67 12.97 -26.59 71.91
CA LEU A 67 13.51 -26.60 70.55
C LEU A 67 12.43 -27.01 69.55
N ARG A 68 12.41 -26.33 68.40
CA ARG A 68 11.29 -26.39 67.45
C ARG A 68 11.21 -27.65 66.58
N HIS A 69 12.16 -28.58 66.62
CA HIS A 69 12.22 -29.69 65.65
C HIS A 69 12.41 -31.09 66.28
N VAL A 70 12.50 -31.14 67.61
CA VAL A 70 12.83 -32.36 68.36
C VAL A 70 12.08 -32.36 69.68
N SER A 71 11.44 -33.48 70.00
CA SER A 71 10.99 -33.75 71.37
C SER A 71 11.99 -34.66 72.07
N ILE A 72 12.26 -34.37 73.34
CA ILE A 72 13.09 -35.22 74.19
C ILE A 72 12.25 -35.68 75.37
N THR A 73 12.03 -36.98 75.48
CA THR A 73 11.26 -37.59 76.56
C THR A 73 12.16 -38.50 77.41
N ARG A 74 12.04 -38.38 78.73
CA ARG A 74 12.72 -39.26 79.70
C ARG A 74 11.95 -40.58 79.82
N GLN A 75 12.66 -41.69 79.77
CA GLN A 75 12.11 -43.03 79.96
C GLN A 75 12.89 -43.76 81.07
N ASP A 76 12.19 -44.08 82.15
CA ASP A 76 12.78 -44.65 83.37
C ASP A 76 13.18 -46.13 83.24
N ASP A 77 12.66 -46.83 82.23
CA ASP A 77 12.99 -48.20 81.89
C ASP A 77 13.68 -48.27 80.52
N ALA A 78 14.96 -48.67 80.52
CA ALA A 78 15.76 -48.82 79.31
C ALA A 78 15.23 -49.90 78.33
N ALA A 79 14.37 -50.83 78.81
CA ALA A 79 13.77 -51.90 78.01
C ALA A 79 12.34 -51.58 77.52
N ALA A 80 11.74 -50.48 77.96
CA ALA A 80 10.39 -50.12 77.53
C ALA A 80 10.36 -49.76 76.03
N PRO A 81 9.24 -49.98 75.31
CA PRO A 81 9.14 -49.65 73.89
C PRO A 81 9.41 -48.17 73.63
N LEU A 82 9.96 -47.84 72.47
CA LEU A 82 9.99 -46.44 72.02
C LEU A 82 8.54 -45.92 72.03
N PRO A 83 8.30 -44.68 72.48
CA PRO A 83 6.96 -44.10 72.47
C PRO A 83 6.35 -44.23 71.08
N ALA A 84 5.16 -44.81 71.01
CA ALA A 84 4.40 -44.86 69.76
C ALA A 84 4.13 -43.43 69.31
N ARG A 85 4.19 -43.19 67.99
CA ARG A 85 3.85 -41.95 67.28
C ARG A 85 2.86 -41.11 68.12
N SER A 86 3.37 -40.14 68.87
CA SER A 86 2.52 -39.27 69.68
C SER A 86 1.83 -38.33 68.71
N GLY A 87 0.54 -38.56 68.46
CA GLY A 87 -0.31 -37.81 67.54
C GLY A 87 -0.63 -36.38 67.98
N ASP A 88 0.26 -35.73 68.73
CA ASP A 88 0.17 -34.32 69.07
C ASP A 88 0.89 -33.46 68.02
N ALA A 89 0.78 -33.88 66.75
CA ALA A 89 1.15 -33.05 65.62
C ALA A 89 0.00 -32.06 65.44
N GLY A 90 0.25 -30.78 65.71
CA GLY A 90 -0.66 -29.70 65.30
C GLY A 90 -1.05 -29.83 63.82
N GLU A 91 -2.17 -29.22 63.43
CA GLU A 91 -2.72 -29.33 62.07
C GLU A 91 -1.62 -29.34 60.99
N PRO A 92 -1.56 -30.37 60.12
CA PRO A 92 -0.52 -30.45 59.12
C PRO A 92 -0.57 -29.22 58.21
N ARG A 93 0.48 -28.40 58.28
CA ARG A 93 0.63 -27.18 57.48
C ARG A 93 0.87 -27.48 56.00
N ALA A 94 1.28 -28.70 55.66
CA ALA A 94 1.44 -29.18 54.29
C ALA A 94 0.29 -30.11 53.86
N PRO A 95 -0.11 -30.14 52.57
CA PRO A 95 -1.20 -30.97 52.09
C PRO A 95 -0.94 -32.48 52.25
N ALA A 96 -2.01 -33.25 52.51
CA ALA A 96 -1.92 -34.68 52.74
C ALA A 96 -1.26 -35.47 51.58
N TRP A 97 -1.45 -35.04 50.33
CA TRP A 97 -0.81 -35.68 49.17
C TRP A 97 0.71 -35.46 49.15
N PHE A 98 1.18 -34.30 49.62
CA PHE A 98 2.60 -33.96 49.66
C PHE A 98 3.30 -34.75 50.75
N VAL A 99 2.66 -34.83 51.93
CA VAL A 99 3.10 -35.67 53.05
C VAL A 99 3.15 -37.15 52.64
N ALA A 100 2.12 -37.62 51.93
CA ALA A 100 2.08 -38.99 51.42
C ALA A 100 3.16 -39.26 50.36
N LEU A 101 3.61 -38.26 49.61
CA LEU A 101 4.67 -38.42 48.61
C LEU A 101 6.05 -38.47 49.25
N VAL A 102 6.30 -37.63 50.26
CA VAL A 102 7.60 -37.52 50.96
C VAL A 102 7.89 -38.74 51.86
N HIS A 103 6.86 -39.43 52.36
CA HIS A 103 6.99 -40.60 53.25
C HIS A 103 7.81 -40.30 54.52
N PRO A 104 7.27 -39.51 55.48
CA PRO A 104 7.99 -39.16 56.69
C PRO A 104 8.16 -40.38 57.60
N GLU A 105 9.36 -40.94 57.64
CA GLU A 105 9.78 -41.82 58.73
C GLU A 105 10.15 -40.95 59.94
N GLN A 106 9.43 -41.10 61.05
CA GLN A 106 9.83 -40.48 62.31
C GLN A 106 11.00 -41.28 62.88
N THR A 107 12.18 -40.68 62.88
CA THR A 107 13.36 -41.32 63.43
C THR A 107 13.42 -41.01 64.92
N SER A 108 13.23 -42.03 65.76
CA SER A 108 13.40 -41.92 67.21
C SER A 108 14.71 -42.58 67.64
N VAL A 109 15.57 -41.85 68.32
CA VAL A 109 16.85 -42.34 68.82
C VAL A 109 16.83 -42.41 70.34
N ARG A 110 17.21 -43.58 70.86
CA ARG A 110 17.45 -43.79 72.30
C ARG A 110 18.91 -43.49 72.65
N VAL A 111 19.11 -42.65 73.66
CA VAL A 111 20.41 -42.40 74.28
C VAL A 111 20.36 -42.96 75.71
N PRO A 112 21.15 -44.01 76.02
CA PRO A 112 21.19 -44.57 77.36
C PRO A 112 21.90 -43.61 78.32
N ILE A 113 21.33 -43.44 79.52
CA ILE A 113 21.91 -42.63 80.60
C ILE A 113 21.90 -43.46 81.89
N SER A 114 22.95 -43.32 82.71
CA SER A 114 23.04 -44.01 84.00
C SER A 114 23.12 -42.98 85.10
N ILE A 115 22.04 -42.85 85.89
CA ILE A 115 21.95 -41.92 87.03
C ILE A 115 21.92 -42.76 88.30
N HIS A 116 22.84 -42.52 89.23
CA HIS A 116 22.94 -43.27 90.50
C HIS A 116 22.91 -44.82 90.33
N GLY A 117 23.48 -45.33 89.23
CA GLY A 117 23.54 -46.77 88.94
C GLY A 117 22.24 -47.39 88.40
N LYS A 118 21.18 -46.59 88.18
CA LYS A 118 19.94 -47.03 87.52
C LYS A 118 19.98 -46.71 86.02
N PRO A 119 19.71 -47.69 85.14
CA PRO A 119 19.67 -47.46 83.70
C PRO A 119 18.37 -46.72 83.33
N GLN A 120 18.52 -45.51 82.80
CA GLN A 120 17.44 -44.73 82.21
C GLN A 120 17.79 -44.41 80.75
N SER A 121 16.85 -43.87 79.99
CA SER A 121 17.15 -43.45 78.62
C SER A 121 16.40 -42.17 78.23
N LEU A 122 17.07 -41.34 77.45
CA LEU A 122 16.47 -40.21 76.77
C LEU A 122 16.08 -40.63 75.37
N VAL A 123 14.81 -40.47 75.02
CA VAL A 123 14.31 -40.70 73.66
C VAL A 123 14.20 -39.35 72.98
N ILE A 124 14.94 -39.21 71.88
CA ILE A 124 14.95 -38.05 71.00
C ILE A 124 14.08 -38.41 69.79
N THR A 125 12.98 -37.70 69.57
CA THR A 125 12.07 -37.92 68.44
C THR A 125 12.02 -36.67 67.59
N SER A 126 12.30 -36.81 66.29
CA SER A 126 12.21 -35.72 65.33
C SER A 126 10.79 -35.50 64.81
N HIS A 127 10.49 -34.27 64.41
CA HIS A 127 9.23 -33.90 63.76
C HIS A 127 9.48 -33.47 62.31
N PRO A 128 9.49 -34.40 61.34
CA PRO A 128 9.71 -34.08 59.92
C PRO A 128 8.62 -33.21 59.30
N ASP A 129 7.48 -33.06 59.98
CA ASP A 129 6.33 -32.26 59.54
C ASP A 129 6.65 -30.76 59.43
N ASP A 130 7.55 -30.24 60.26
CA ASP A 130 7.97 -28.84 60.23
C ASP A 130 8.83 -28.52 58.99
N GLU A 131 9.79 -29.39 58.64
CA GLU A 131 10.62 -29.24 57.44
C GLU A 131 9.77 -29.38 56.16
N MET A 132 8.80 -30.29 56.16
CA MET A 132 7.84 -30.40 55.05
C MET A 132 6.99 -29.13 54.89
N ALA A 133 6.57 -28.51 55.99
CA ALA A 133 5.83 -27.25 55.95
C ALA A 133 6.67 -26.10 55.39
N GLU A 134 7.96 -26.03 55.75
CA GLU A 134 8.89 -25.03 55.20
C GLU A 134 9.11 -25.22 53.69
N ILE A 135 9.32 -26.46 53.23
CA ILE A 135 9.46 -26.77 51.80
C ILE A 135 8.17 -26.44 51.04
N TRP A 136 7.00 -26.76 51.61
CA TRP A 136 5.71 -26.46 51.01
C TRP A 136 5.46 -24.96 50.86
N ASP A 137 5.73 -24.17 51.91
CA ASP A 137 5.63 -22.70 51.87
C ASP A 137 6.56 -22.11 50.80
N GLY A 138 7.77 -22.66 50.66
CA GLY A 138 8.69 -22.30 49.58
C GLY A 138 8.15 -22.60 48.18
N ILE A 139 7.50 -23.75 47.98
CA ILE A 139 6.86 -24.11 46.69
C ILE A 139 5.72 -23.14 46.37
N VAL A 140 4.83 -22.86 47.34
CA VAL A 140 3.71 -21.92 47.17
C VAL A 140 4.23 -20.53 46.83
N THR A 141 5.22 -20.03 47.57
CA THR A 141 5.83 -18.72 47.34
C THR A 141 6.44 -18.63 45.93
N GLN A 142 7.14 -19.67 45.46
CA GLN A 142 7.69 -19.67 44.11
C GLN A 142 6.61 -19.73 43.03
N LEU A 143 5.51 -20.45 43.26
CA LEU A 143 4.37 -20.48 42.34
C LEU A 143 3.70 -19.11 42.24
N GLU A 144 3.48 -18.42 43.36
CA GLU A 144 2.90 -17.09 43.42
C GLU A 144 3.77 -16.06 42.68
N VAL A 145 5.06 -15.99 43.01
CA VAL A 145 6.01 -15.08 42.37
C VAL A 145 6.17 -15.40 40.87
N GLY A 146 6.33 -16.69 40.52
CA GLY A 146 6.45 -17.12 39.13
C GLY A 146 5.22 -16.81 38.28
N SER A 147 4.02 -16.96 38.86
CA SER A 147 2.76 -16.61 38.21
C SER A 147 2.63 -15.09 38.01
N ALA A 148 2.96 -14.30 39.04
CA ALA A 148 2.94 -12.83 38.96
C ALA A 148 3.88 -12.31 37.85
N ILE A 149 5.10 -12.84 37.77
CA ILE A 149 6.06 -12.50 36.71
C ILE A 149 5.51 -12.87 35.33
N THR A 150 4.89 -14.05 35.20
CA THR A 150 4.31 -14.52 33.93
C THR A 150 3.18 -13.60 33.47
N VAL A 151 2.27 -13.20 34.37
CA VAL A 151 1.18 -12.28 34.07
C VAL A 151 1.72 -10.90 33.68
N ALA A 152 2.70 -10.37 34.42
CA ALA A 152 3.31 -9.09 34.11
C ALA A 152 3.97 -9.09 32.72
N LEU A 153 4.76 -10.13 32.40
CA LEU A 153 5.38 -10.27 31.08
C LEU A 153 4.35 -10.44 29.96
N LEU A 154 3.24 -11.13 30.22
CA LEU A 154 2.15 -11.26 29.25
C LEU A 154 1.51 -9.89 28.96
N LEU A 155 1.21 -9.10 30.00
CA LEU A 155 0.63 -7.75 29.84
C LEU A 155 1.58 -6.81 29.10
N VAL A 156 2.87 -6.82 29.45
CA VAL A 156 3.89 -6.04 28.74
C VAL A 156 3.97 -6.47 27.27
N THR A 157 3.97 -7.78 26.99
CA THR A 157 4.00 -8.28 25.62
C THR A 157 2.76 -7.85 24.84
N MET A 158 1.56 -7.95 25.43
CA MET A 158 0.32 -7.49 24.80
C MET A 158 0.34 -5.99 24.48
N LEU A 159 0.83 -5.17 25.41
CA LEU A 159 0.95 -3.72 25.21
C LEU A 159 1.95 -3.36 24.10
N VAL A 160 3.11 -4.01 24.10
CA VAL A 160 4.16 -3.79 23.10
C VAL A 160 3.69 -4.23 21.72
N VAL A 161 3.12 -5.43 21.61
CA VAL A 161 2.61 -5.97 20.33
C VAL A 161 1.44 -5.14 19.82
N GLY A 162 0.50 -4.74 20.69
CA GLY A 162 -0.62 -3.88 20.32
C GLY A 162 -0.16 -2.52 19.78
N ARG A 163 0.82 -1.88 20.45
CA ARG A 163 1.42 -0.63 19.94
C ARG A 163 2.21 -0.83 18.65
N ALA A 164 2.94 -1.94 18.51
CA ALA A 164 3.74 -2.22 17.33
C ALA A 164 2.88 -2.50 16.08
N LEU A 165 1.69 -3.09 16.25
CA LEU A 165 0.78 -3.43 15.16
C LEU A 165 -0.23 -2.32 14.82
N ALA A 166 -0.43 -1.32 15.69
CA ALA A 166 -1.36 -0.22 15.45
C ALA A 166 -1.14 0.52 14.10
N PRO A 167 0.10 0.81 13.67
CA PRO A 167 0.34 1.45 12.37
C PRO A 167 -0.14 0.63 11.17
N LEU A 168 -0.14 -0.71 11.26
CA LEU A 168 -0.60 -1.57 10.16
C LEU A 168 -2.11 -1.46 9.93
N GLN A 169 -2.89 -1.30 11.01
CA GLN A 169 -4.33 -1.10 10.89
C GLN A 169 -4.66 0.24 10.24
N ALA A 170 -3.96 1.31 10.65
CA ALA A 170 -4.10 2.63 10.04
C ALA A 170 -3.73 2.61 8.55
N LEU A 171 -2.67 1.87 8.20
CA LEU A 171 -2.22 1.71 6.82
C LEU A 171 -3.27 0.98 5.97
N SER A 172 -3.86 -0.10 6.50
CA SER A 172 -4.95 -0.81 5.83
C SER A 172 -6.17 0.07 5.60
N GLN A 173 -6.56 0.87 6.59
CA GLN A 173 -7.70 1.79 6.47
C GLN A 173 -7.44 2.88 5.43
N ALA A 174 -6.24 3.46 5.41
CA ALA A 174 -5.86 4.46 4.41
C ALA A 174 -5.83 3.86 3.00
N MET A 175 -5.34 2.63 2.83
CA MET A 175 -5.40 1.94 1.54
C MET A 175 -6.85 1.74 1.05
N SER A 176 -7.76 1.31 1.93
CA SER A 176 -9.18 1.20 1.57
C SER A 176 -9.82 2.56 1.25
N GLY A 177 -9.42 3.63 1.94
CA GLY A 177 -9.84 5.00 1.62
C GLY A 177 -9.40 5.45 0.22
N ILE A 178 -8.12 5.22 -0.11
CA ILE A 178 -7.55 5.51 -1.43
C ILE A 178 -8.26 4.71 -2.53
N GLU A 179 -8.59 3.44 -2.28
CA GLU A 179 -9.36 2.61 -3.21
C GLU A 179 -10.78 3.15 -3.44
N ALA A 180 -11.40 3.71 -2.41
CA ALA A 180 -12.70 4.37 -2.49
C ALA A 180 -12.66 5.79 -3.10
N GLY A 181 -11.48 6.31 -3.44
CA GLY A 181 -11.28 7.63 -4.04
C GLY A 181 -10.99 8.77 -3.05
N ASP A 182 -10.80 8.47 -1.77
CA ASP A 182 -10.31 9.43 -0.78
C ASP A 182 -8.78 9.51 -0.83
N TYR A 183 -8.27 10.39 -1.69
CA TYR A 183 -6.84 10.63 -1.85
C TYR A 183 -6.27 11.61 -0.81
N ASP A 184 -7.10 12.18 0.06
CA ASP A 184 -6.69 13.11 1.13
C ASP A 184 -6.36 12.39 2.44
N ALA A 185 -6.76 11.12 2.57
CA ALA A 185 -6.37 10.27 3.69
C ALA A 185 -4.84 10.27 3.89
N ARG A 186 -4.40 10.51 5.13
CA ARG A 186 -2.99 10.49 5.53
C ARG A 186 -2.80 9.57 6.73
N VAL A 187 -1.71 8.80 6.70
CA VAL A 187 -1.27 7.98 7.82
C VAL A 187 -0.13 8.69 8.54
N GLU A 188 -0.26 8.89 9.85
CA GLU A 188 0.85 9.40 10.65
C GLU A 188 2.01 8.39 10.68
N PRO A 189 3.25 8.79 10.33
CA PRO A 189 4.40 7.88 10.39
C PRO A 189 4.65 7.44 11.82
N GLY A 190 4.49 6.15 12.09
CA GLY A 190 4.68 5.57 13.42
C GLY A 190 5.19 4.14 13.37
N GLY A 191 5.64 3.64 14.52
CA GLY A 191 6.22 2.30 14.65
C GLY A 191 7.72 2.27 14.33
N SER A 192 8.17 1.16 13.73
CA SER A 192 9.57 0.98 13.34
C SER A 192 9.95 1.94 12.20
N PRO A 193 11.25 2.28 12.03
CA PRO A 193 11.68 3.14 10.94
C PRO A 193 11.27 2.62 9.55
N GLU A 194 11.20 1.30 9.38
CA GLU A 194 10.71 0.67 8.14
C GLU A 194 9.22 0.94 7.92
N LEU A 195 8.38 0.79 8.96
CA LEU A 195 6.94 1.09 8.89
C LEU A 195 6.68 2.58 8.64
N ALA A 196 7.42 3.46 9.29
CA ALA A 196 7.35 4.90 9.06
C ALA A 196 7.70 5.25 7.61
N ALA A 197 8.71 4.61 7.02
CA ALA A 197 9.08 4.79 5.62
C ALA A 197 7.95 4.33 4.67
N ILE A 198 7.28 3.22 4.98
CA ILE A 198 6.13 2.73 4.19
C ILE A 198 4.97 3.73 4.29
N CYS A 199 4.64 4.24 5.48
CA CYS A 199 3.60 5.26 5.67
C CYS A 199 3.89 6.52 4.83
N ALA A 200 5.14 6.99 4.85
CA ALA A 200 5.56 8.14 4.05
C ALA A 200 5.41 7.89 2.54
N LYS A 201 5.82 6.70 2.06
CA LYS A 201 5.65 6.33 0.65
C LYS A 201 4.18 6.23 0.24
N LEU A 202 3.32 5.67 1.09
CA LEU A 202 1.88 5.59 0.84
C LEU A 202 1.27 6.99 0.75
N ASN A 203 1.59 7.90 1.68
CA ASN A 203 1.10 9.28 1.65
C ASN A 203 1.55 10.01 0.38
N HIS A 204 2.81 9.83 -0.04
CA HIS A 204 3.30 10.41 -1.29
C HIS A 204 2.54 9.86 -2.52
N LEU A 205 2.30 8.55 -2.55
CA LEU A 205 1.56 7.90 -3.63
C LEU A 205 0.10 8.37 -3.68
N ALA A 206 -0.56 8.51 -2.52
CA ALA A 206 -1.91 9.06 -2.40
C ALA A 206 -1.98 10.50 -2.96
N ALA A 207 -1.03 11.36 -2.59
CA ALA A 207 -0.95 12.72 -3.11
C ALA A 207 -0.73 12.75 -4.62
N THR A 208 0.20 11.94 -5.15
CA THR A 208 0.48 11.87 -6.59
C THR A 208 -0.73 11.37 -7.38
N LEU A 209 -1.47 10.40 -6.85
CA LEU A 209 -2.73 9.92 -7.43
C LEU A 209 -3.82 11.00 -7.40
N GLY A 210 -3.97 11.70 -6.28
CA GLY A 210 -4.92 12.81 -6.15
C GLY A 210 -4.67 13.89 -7.20
N ASP A 211 -3.41 14.33 -7.34
CA ASP A 211 -3.00 15.32 -8.35
C ASP A 211 -3.29 14.83 -9.78
N ALA A 212 -3.02 13.55 -10.07
CA ALA A 212 -3.27 12.97 -11.39
C ALA A 212 -4.77 12.86 -11.72
N VAL A 213 -5.60 12.46 -10.74
CA VAL A 213 -7.06 12.37 -10.89
C VAL A 213 -7.66 13.75 -11.10
N GLU A 214 -7.24 14.75 -10.32
CA GLU A 214 -7.72 16.12 -10.47
C GLU A 214 -7.27 16.73 -11.80
N GLY A 215 -6.03 16.50 -12.22
CA GLY A 215 -5.54 16.88 -13.54
C GLY A 215 -6.37 16.26 -14.68
N LYS A 216 -6.70 14.97 -14.57
CA LYS A 216 -7.59 14.28 -15.52
C LYS A 216 -8.99 14.89 -15.54
N ARG A 217 -9.57 15.21 -14.38
CA ARG A 217 -10.89 15.84 -14.28
C ARG A 217 -10.90 17.20 -14.97
N GLN A 218 -9.91 18.05 -14.69
CA GLN A 218 -9.79 19.37 -15.32
C GLN A 218 -9.63 19.28 -16.85
N LEU A 219 -8.85 18.31 -17.34
CA LEU A 219 -8.73 18.06 -18.78
C LEU A 219 -10.05 17.62 -19.40
N ALA A 220 -10.80 16.73 -18.73
CA ALA A 220 -12.11 16.28 -19.19
C ALA A 220 -13.11 17.45 -19.25
N GLU A 221 -13.14 18.29 -18.22
CA GLU A 221 -13.99 19.50 -18.18
C GLU A 221 -13.64 20.48 -19.30
N ARG A 222 -12.35 20.74 -19.52
CA ARG A 222 -11.89 21.57 -20.64
C ARG A 222 -12.27 20.99 -21.99
N ALA A 223 -12.13 19.67 -22.17
CA ALA A 223 -12.48 18.99 -23.42
C ALA A 223 -13.99 19.11 -23.70
N VAL A 224 -14.83 18.88 -22.69
CA VAL A 224 -16.29 19.04 -22.82
C VAL A 224 -16.65 20.50 -23.11
N SER A 225 -16.04 21.45 -22.40
CA SER A 225 -16.28 22.89 -22.62
C SER A 225 -15.87 23.33 -24.02
N LEU A 226 -14.72 22.86 -24.52
CA LEU A 226 -14.24 23.17 -25.87
C LEU A 226 -15.18 22.59 -26.92
N GLN A 227 -15.60 21.34 -26.76
CA GLN A 227 -16.54 20.68 -27.66
C GLN A 227 -17.89 21.41 -27.71
N ASP A 228 -18.41 21.87 -26.57
CA ASP A 228 -19.66 22.62 -26.51
C ASP A 228 -19.52 24.01 -27.15
N SER A 229 -18.38 24.70 -26.94
CA SER A 229 -18.10 25.96 -27.63
C SER A 229 -17.99 25.80 -29.14
N GLU A 230 -17.31 24.74 -29.61
CA GLU A 230 -17.15 24.46 -31.04
C GLU A 230 -18.50 24.13 -31.68
N ARG A 231 -19.35 23.32 -31.02
CA ARG A 231 -20.72 23.05 -31.49
C ARG A 231 -21.57 24.31 -31.58
N LYS A 232 -21.51 25.20 -30.59
CA LYS A 232 -22.24 26.48 -30.61
C LYS A 232 -21.74 27.40 -31.70
N GLU A 233 -20.43 27.47 -31.90
CA GLU A 233 -19.82 28.28 -32.94
C GLU A 233 -20.23 27.77 -34.34
N ILE A 234 -20.14 26.46 -34.59
CA ILE A 234 -20.58 25.84 -35.84
C ILE A 234 -22.07 26.09 -36.09
N ALA A 235 -22.92 25.91 -35.07
CA ALA A 235 -24.36 26.15 -35.22
C ALA A 235 -24.67 27.61 -35.56
N ARG A 236 -23.92 28.56 -34.97
CA ARG A 236 -24.07 29.99 -35.24
C ARG A 236 -23.56 30.36 -36.62
N GLU A 237 -22.38 29.89 -37.01
CA GLU A 237 -21.79 30.13 -38.33
C GLU A 237 -22.68 29.54 -39.44
N LEU A 238 -23.22 28.33 -39.24
CA LEU A 238 -24.21 27.74 -40.14
C LEU A 238 -25.48 28.59 -40.23
N HIS A 239 -26.03 29.06 -39.11
CA HIS A 239 -27.27 29.83 -39.12
C HIS A 239 -27.10 31.21 -39.77
N ASP A 240 -26.05 31.94 -39.40
CA ASP A 240 -25.76 33.29 -39.86
C ASP A 240 -25.44 33.30 -41.37
N GLU A 241 -24.74 32.27 -41.88
CA GLU A 241 -24.40 32.16 -43.30
C GLU A 241 -25.51 31.52 -44.14
N PHE A 242 -26.25 30.51 -43.68
CA PHE A 242 -27.35 29.90 -44.47
C PHE A 242 -28.57 30.82 -44.58
N GLY A 243 -28.85 31.63 -43.56
CA GLY A 243 -30.04 32.47 -43.48
C GLY A 243 -30.26 33.35 -44.72
N PRO A 244 -29.28 34.17 -45.15
CA PRO A 244 -29.38 35.01 -46.33
C PRO A 244 -29.67 34.24 -47.62
N TYR A 245 -28.97 33.12 -47.88
CA TYR A 245 -29.18 32.31 -49.08
C TYR A 245 -30.57 31.69 -49.12
N LEU A 246 -31.04 31.12 -47.99
CA LEU A 246 -32.38 30.53 -47.89
C LEU A 246 -33.49 31.58 -48.05
N PHE A 247 -33.30 32.77 -47.50
CA PHE A 247 -34.22 33.89 -47.68
C PHE A 247 -34.31 34.31 -49.15
N ALA A 248 -33.16 34.49 -49.82
CA ALA A 248 -33.10 34.85 -51.24
C ALA A 248 -33.76 33.77 -52.12
N LEU A 249 -33.46 32.49 -51.89
CA LEU A 249 -34.09 31.37 -52.58
C LEU A 249 -35.62 31.41 -52.46
N ARG A 250 -36.14 31.59 -51.23
CA ARG A 250 -37.59 31.71 -50.98
C ARG A 250 -38.20 32.91 -51.70
N ALA A 251 -37.52 34.04 -51.72
CA ALA A 251 -38.00 35.25 -52.39
C ALA A 251 -38.08 35.06 -53.92
N HIS A 252 -37.04 34.51 -54.55
CA HIS A 252 -37.04 34.25 -55.99
C HIS A 252 -38.04 33.14 -56.39
N ALA A 253 -38.16 32.08 -55.59
CA ALA A 253 -39.15 31.03 -55.83
C ALA A 253 -40.59 31.56 -55.71
N GLY A 254 -40.87 32.39 -54.70
CA GLY A 254 -42.16 33.05 -54.54
C GLY A 254 -42.48 34.02 -55.68
N ALA A 255 -41.48 34.70 -56.22
CA ALA A 255 -41.64 35.54 -57.42
C ALA A 255 -41.98 34.71 -58.67
N LEU A 256 -41.32 33.57 -58.87
CA LEU A 256 -41.64 32.63 -59.96
C LEU A 256 -43.08 32.11 -59.85
N SER A 257 -43.52 31.70 -58.65
CA SER A 257 -44.88 31.21 -58.42
C SER A 257 -45.93 32.27 -58.78
N ARG A 258 -45.71 33.53 -58.39
CA ARG A 258 -46.61 34.64 -58.77
C ARG A 258 -46.59 34.94 -60.26
N LEU A 259 -45.41 34.87 -60.89
CA LEU A 259 -45.29 35.08 -62.34
C LEU A 259 -45.98 33.97 -63.14
N SER A 260 -46.02 32.73 -62.64
CA SER A 260 -46.69 31.61 -63.32
C SER A 260 -48.22 31.69 -63.31
N GLU A 261 -48.81 32.49 -62.42
CA GLU A 261 -50.27 32.71 -62.36
C GLU A 261 -50.75 33.78 -63.37
N LEU A 262 -49.82 34.50 -64.01
CA LEU A 262 -50.15 35.52 -65.01
C LEU A 262 -50.38 34.90 -66.39
N ASP A 263 -51.47 35.31 -67.04
CA ASP A 263 -51.87 34.88 -68.39
C ASP A 263 -50.79 35.16 -69.47
N LYS A 264 -49.91 36.15 -69.22
CA LYS A 264 -48.72 36.46 -70.03
C LYS A 264 -47.54 36.80 -69.12
N ALA A 265 -46.85 35.78 -68.64
CA ALA A 265 -45.61 35.96 -67.89
C ALA A 265 -44.47 36.46 -68.79
N ASP A 266 -43.69 37.44 -68.31
CA ASP A 266 -42.48 37.90 -68.99
C ASP A 266 -41.37 36.81 -68.94
N PRO A 267 -40.94 36.26 -70.10
CA PRO A 267 -39.88 35.25 -70.16
C PRO A 267 -38.52 35.75 -69.64
N ALA A 268 -38.27 37.06 -69.66
CA ALA A 268 -37.05 37.63 -69.11
C ALA A 268 -37.07 37.60 -67.57
N ALA A 269 -38.19 37.99 -66.95
CA ALA A 269 -38.38 37.88 -65.50
C ALA A 269 -38.28 36.42 -65.00
N LEU A 270 -38.91 35.46 -65.69
CA LEU A 270 -38.79 34.03 -65.39
C LEU A 270 -37.32 33.56 -65.37
N ARG A 271 -36.55 33.86 -66.42
CA ARG A 271 -35.12 33.52 -66.49
C ARG A 271 -34.30 34.21 -65.41
N LYS A 272 -34.58 35.48 -65.11
CA LYS A 272 -33.88 36.23 -64.06
C LYS A 272 -34.02 35.56 -62.70
N HIS A 273 -35.25 35.23 -62.29
CA HIS A 273 -35.47 34.58 -61.00
C HIS A 273 -34.95 33.14 -60.97
N GLY A 274 -35.06 32.38 -62.08
CA GLY A 274 -34.48 31.04 -62.20
C GLY A 274 -32.96 31.03 -62.07
N ASN A 275 -32.26 31.92 -62.77
CA ASN A 275 -30.80 32.05 -62.68
C ASN A 275 -30.36 32.48 -61.28
N ALA A 276 -31.06 33.43 -60.66
CA ALA A 276 -30.75 33.85 -59.30
C ALA A 276 -30.86 32.69 -58.30
N ILE A 277 -31.87 31.80 -58.44
CA ILE A 277 -31.97 30.58 -57.61
C ILE A 277 -30.74 29.68 -57.81
N LEU A 278 -30.35 29.42 -59.07
CA LEU A 278 -29.18 28.58 -59.36
C LEU A 278 -27.89 29.17 -58.79
N GLU A 279 -27.70 30.49 -58.87
CA GLU A 279 -26.57 31.17 -58.24
C GLU A 279 -26.54 30.99 -56.72
N GLN A 280 -27.68 31.18 -56.04
CA GLN A 280 -27.76 30.99 -54.58
C GLN A 280 -27.50 29.53 -54.18
N VAL A 281 -28.00 28.55 -54.95
CA VAL A 281 -27.74 27.12 -54.72
C VAL A 281 -26.26 26.80 -54.88
N ASN A 282 -25.62 27.30 -55.94
CA ASN A 282 -24.19 27.09 -56.17
C ASN A 282 -23.35 27.70 -55.04
N ALA A 283 -23.69 28.91 -54.58
CA ALA A 283 -22.99 29.55 -53.46
C ALA A 283 -23.13 28.73 -52.16
N LEU A 284 -24.33 28.22 -51.88
CA LEU A 284 -24.59 27.37 -50.70
C LEU A 284 -23.84 26.03 -50.77
N GLN A 285 -23.74 25.43 -51.96
CA GLN A 285 -22.94 24.21 -52.17
C GLN A 285 -21.44 24.46 -51.92
N GLN A 286 -20.89 25.57 -52.44
CA GLN A 286 -19.49 25.95 -52.20
C GLN A 286 -19.22 26.23 -50.71
N PHE A 287 -20.17 26.86 -50.02
CA PHE A 287 -20.07 27.08 -48.58
C PHE A 287 -20.10 25.76 -47.78
N THR A 288 -21.05 24.89 -48.08
CA THR A 288 -21.17 23.56 -47.45
C THR A 288 -19.88 22.75 -47.63
N ARG A 289 -19.31 22.78 -48.84
CA ARG A 289 -18.04 22.11 -49.14
C ARG A 289 -16.88 22.66 -48.28
N ARG A 290 -16.76 23.98 -48.16
CA ARG A 290 -15.75 24.63 -47.28
C ARG A 290 -15.90 24.24 -45.81
N ILE A 291 -17.12 24.20 -45.28
CA ILE A 291 -17.37 23.78 -43.88
C ILE A 291 -17.00 22.32 -43.68
N LEU A 292 -17.41 21.44 -44.60
CA LEU A 292 -17.10 20.02 -44.50
C LEU A 292 -15.58 19.80 -44.57
N GLU A 293 -14.87 20.47 -45.48
CA GLU A 293 -13.40 20.43 -45.55
C GLU A 293 -12.72 20.90 -44.26
N ARG A 294 -13.32 21.84 -43.50
CA ARG A 294 -12.83 22.31 -42.19
C ARG A 294 -13.10 21.28 -41.07
N LEU A 295 -14.25 20.61 -41.09
CA LEU A 295 -14.65 19.64 -40.05
C LEU A 295 -14.01 18.27 -40.24
N ARG A 296 -14.04 17.72 -41.45
CA ARG A 296 -13.42 16.44 -41.81
C ARG A 296 -13.18 16.41 -43.32
N PRO A 297 -11.93 16.26 -43.80
CA PRO A 297 -11.66 16.23 -45.23
C PRO A 297 -12.44 15.09 -45.88
N VAL A 298 -13.38 15.43 -46.76
CA VAL A 298 -14.43 14.51 -47.25
C VAL A 298 -13.84 13.28 -47.97
N GLY A 299 -12.64 13.39 -48.53
CA GLY A 299 -11.93 12.26 -49.15
C GLY A 299 -11.16 11.36 -48.19
N LEU A 300 -10.82 11.80 -46.97
CA LEU A 300 -9.94 11.04 -46.08
C LEU A 300 -10.60 9.76 -45.55
N ALA A 301 -11.91 9.82 -45.30
CA ALA A 301 -12.67 8.70 -44.74
C ALA A 301 -13.07 7.65 -45.79
N GLU A 302 -13.27 8.07 -47.04
CA GLU A 302 -13.80 7.22 -48.10
C GLU A 302 -12.69 6.66 -49.01
N LEU A 303 -11.61 7.43 -49.20
CA LEU A 303 -10.54 7.13 -50.16
C LEU A 303 -9.17 6.87 -49.49
N GLY A 304 -9.05 7.15 -48.20
CA GLY A 304 -7.82 6.98 -47.43
C GLY A 304 -6.82 8.14 -47.58
N LEU A 305 -5.75 8.07 -46.77
CA LEU A 305 -4.76 9.14 -46.62
C LEU A 305 -4.04 9.51 -47.92
N GLY A 306 -3.60 8.50 -48.69
CA GLY A 306 -2.85 8.70 -49.92
C GLY A 306 -3.65 9.51 -50.96
N GLU A 307 -4.88 9.10 -51.22
CA GLU A 307 -5.75 9.81 -52.18
C GLU A 307 -6.14 11.20 -51.69
N ALA A 308 -6.44 11.35 -50.40
CA ALA A 308 -6.79 12.65 -49.81
C ALA A 308 -5.64 13.66 -49.90
N LEU A 309 -4.40 13.23 -49.60
CA LEU A 309 -3.21 14.07 -49.76
C LEU A 309 -2.93 14.37 -51.23
N GLY A 310 -3.08 13.38 -52.13
CA GLY A 310 -2.93 13.58 -53.56
C GLY A 310 -3.93 14.59 -54.12
N ALA A 311 -5.18 14.57 -53.66
CA ALA A 311 -6.19 15.56 -54.02
C ALA A 311 -5.86 16.96 -53.47
N LEU A 312 -5.34 17.05 -52.24
CA LEU A 312 -4.89 18.30 -51.64
C LEU A 312 -3.73 18.92 -52.43
N VAL A 313 -2.72 18.11 -52.79
CA VAL A 313 -1.58 18.58 -53.59
C VAL A 313 -2.03 19.05 -54.98
N ARG A 314 -2.86 18.27 -55.67
CA ARG A 314 -3.42 18.67 -56.98
C ARG A 314 -4.15 20.01 -56.92
N MET A 315 -4.99 20.21 -55.91
CA MET A 315 -5.73 21.47 -55.71
C MET A 315 -4.79 22.67 -55.58
N TRP A 316 -3.72 22.54 -54.79
CA TRP A 316 -2.74 23.61 -54.63
C TRP A 316 -1.94 23.86 -55.91
N SER A 317 -1.49 22.80 -56.60
CA SER A 317 -0.79 22.91 -57.88
C SER A 317 -1.63 23.56 -58.98
N GLU A 318 -2.94 23.26 -59.05
CA GLU A 318 -3.86 23.88 -60.01
C GLU A 318 -4.10 25.37 -59.72
N THR A 319 -4.13 25.75 -58.43
CA THR A 319 -4.38 27.13 -58.01
C THR A 319 -3.13 28.00 -58.11
N HIS A 320 -1.94 27.42 -57.94
CA HIS A 320 -0.64 28.11 -57.92
C HIS A 320 0.37 27.41 -58.85
N PRO A 321 0.19 27.49 -60.18
CA PRO A 321 1.03 26.81 -61.16
C PRO A 321 2.49 27.28 -61.17
N GLU A 322 2.80 28.40 -60.51
CA GLU A 322 4.14 28.96 -60.35
C GLU A 322 5.01 28.26 -59.28
N VAL A 323 4.42 27.40 -58.44
CA VAL A 323 5.12 26.66 -57.38
C VAL A 323 5.14 25.17 -57.73
N GLU A 324 6.34 24.59 -57.81
CA GLU A 324 6.52 23.15 -58.03
C GLU A 324 6.25 22.37 -56.74
N ILE A 325 5.30 21.44 -56.75
CA ILE A 325 4.98 20.61 -55.58
C ILE A 325 5.30 19.14 -55.89
N GLU A 326 6.34 18.61 -55.26
CA GLU A 326 6.64 17.18 -55.29
C GLU A 326 6.00 16.49 -54.07
N SER A 327 5.31 15.37 -54.30
CA SER A 327 4.77 14.55 -53.21
C SER A 327 5.14 13.08 -53.37
N ARG A 328 5.64 12.49 -52.29
CA ARG A 328 6.05 11.08 -52.19
C ARG A 328 5.39 10.47 -50.95
N ILE A 329 4.33 9.70 -51.17
CA ILE A 329 3.63 8.96 -50.11
C ILE A 329 3.99 7.49 -50.30
N SER A 330 4.63 6.89 -49.30
CA SER A 330 5.10 5.51 -49.38
C SER A 330 3.94 4.53 -49.27
N ASP A 331 3.78 3.63 -50.24
CA ASP A 331 2.80 2.53 -50.17
C ASP A 331 3.07 1.59 -48.98
N ALA A 332 4.33 1.52 -48.51
CA ALA A 332 4.72 0.75 -47.33
C ALA A 332 4.20 1.35 -46.01
N LEU A 333 3.60 2.54 -46.04
CA LEU A 333 2.97 3.15 -44.88
C LEU A 333 1.80 2.29 -44.36
N GLY A 334 1.04 1.65 -45.24
CA GLY A 334 -0.16 0.88 -44.89
C GLY A 334 -1.19 1.71 -44.10
N GLU A 335 -2.09 1.03 -43.39
CA GLU A 335 -3.07 1.70 -42.52
C GLU A 335 -2.39 2.28 -41.27
N VAL A 336 -2.61 3.57 -41.05
CA VAL A 336 -2.05 4.36 -39.94
C VAL A 336 -3.08 4.56 -38.83
N GLY A 337 -4.38 4.48 -39.19
CA GLY A 337 -5.53 4.61 -38.32
C GLY A 337 -6.16 6.00 -38.41
N GLU A 338 -7.49 6.08 -38.29
CA GLU A 338 -8.29 7.27 -38.61
C GLU A 338 -7.78 8.58 -37.96
N THR A 339 -7.41 8.51 -36.67
CA THR A 339 -6.92 9.70 -35.95
C THR A 339 -5.52 10.12 -36.43
N ALA A 340 -4.67 9.16 -36.77
CA ALA A 340 -3.35 9.42 -37.33
C ALA A 340 -3.46 9.97 -38.76
N ASP A 341 -4.34 9.40 -39.59
CA ASP A 341 -4.63 9.87 -40.95
C ASP A 341 -5.08 11.34 -40.95
N LEU A 342 -6.03 11.69 -40.08
CA LEU A 342 -6.51 13.06 -39.95
C LEU A 342 -5.41 14.02 -39.48
N THR A 343 -4.54 13.54 -38.59
CA THR A 343 -3.43 14.34 -38.08
C THR A 343 -2.40 14.58 -39.19
N ILE A 344 -2.00 13.55 -39.94
CA ILE A 344 -1.08 13.67 -41.07
C ILE A 344 -1.64 14.63 -42.11
N TYR A 345 -2.91 14.46 -42.49
CA TYR A 345 -3.58 15.35 -43.44
C TYR A 345 -3.52 16.81 -42.99
N ARG A 346 -3.88 17.09 -41.74
CA ARG A 346 -3.87 18.46 -41.18
C ARG A 346 -2.46 19.04 -41.08
N ILE A 347 -1.43 18.24 -40.81
CA ILE A 347 -0.03 18.70 -40.82
C ILE A 347 0.32 19.19 -42.22
N VAL A 348 0.06 18.39 -43.25
CA VAL A 348 0.39 18.74 -44.64
C VAL A 348 -0.43 19.95 -45.10
N GLN A 349 -1.72 20.01 -44.77
CA GLN A 349 -2.59 21.13 -45.09
C GLN A 349 -2.12 22.44 -44.46
N GLU A 350 -1.81 22.44 -43.17
CA GLU A 350 -1.32 23.62 -42.46
C GLU A 350 0.06 24.03 -42.96
N ALA A 351 0.95 23.07 -43.23
CA ALA A 351 2.27 23.35 -43.80
C ALA A 351 2.15 24.01 -45.18
N LEU A 352 1.35 23.44 -46.09
CA LEU A 352 1.09 24.05 -47.41
C LEU A 352 0.47 25.44 -47.30
N THR A 353 -0.52 25.60 -46.41
CA THR A 353 -1.13 26.92 -46.16
C THR A 353 -0.08 27.94 -45.74
N ASN A 354 0.85 27.55 -44.87
CA ASN A 354 1.94 28.42 -44.43
C ASN A 354 2.92 28.72 -45.57
N VAL A 355 3.26 27.74 -46.42
CA VAL A 355 4.10 27.97 -47.60
C VAL A 355 3.48 29.04 -48.52
N PHE A 356 2.23 28.84 -48.94
CA PHE A 356 1.57 29.74 -49.88
C PHE A 356 1.22 31.11 -49.30
N ARG A 357 1.03 31.23 -47.99
CA ARG A 357 0.75 32.52 -47.34
C ARG A 357 2.00 33.30 -46.94
N HIS A 358 3.11 32.61 -46.64
CA HIS A 358 4.21 33.21 -45.90
C HIS A 358 5.61 32.97 -46.49
N ALA A 359 5.85 31.87 -47.23
CA ALA A 359 7.21 31.48 -47.59
C ALA A 359 7.76 32.17 -48.84
N GLY A 360 6.90 32.52 -49.81
CA GLY A 360 7.36 32.98 -51.13
C GLY A 360 8.21 31.93 -51.87
N ALA A 361 7.95 30.65 -51.59
CA ALA A 361 8.69 29.50 -52.12
C ALA A 361 8.36 29.26 -53.60
N THR A 362 9.31 28.68 -54.34
CA THR A 362 9.11 28.21 -55.72
C THR A 362 9.00 26.69 -55.81
N ALA A 363 9.38 25.97 -54.75
CA ALA A 363 9.31 24.52 -54.67
C ALA A 363 8.92 24.04 -53.26
N VAL A 364 8.14 22.96 -53.20
CA VAL A 364 7.73 22.28 -51.96
C VAL A 364 7.86 20.76 -52.13
N ASP A 365 8.57 20.13 -51.21
CA ASP A 365 8.72 18.68 -51.10
C ASP A 365 7.87 18.14 -49.95
N ILE A 366 7.00 17.18 -50.24
CA ILE A 366 6.19 16.45 -49.25
C ILE A 366 6.58 14.97 -49.27
N THR A 367 7.03 14.44 -48.13
CA THR A 367 7.26 13.00 -47.97
C THR A 367 6.48 12.45 -46.78
N VAL A 368 5.80 11.32 -46.98
CA VAL A 368 5.14 10.55 -45.92
C VAL A 368 5.59 9.10 -46.01
N GLU A 369 6.30 8.61 -44.98
CA GLU A 369 6.93 7.29 -45.00
C GLU A 369 6.85 6.58 -43.62
N PRO A 370 6.89 5.24 -43.57
CA PRO A 370 6.97 4.53 -42.30
C PRO A 370 8.30 4.82 -41.58
N ALA A 371 8.25 4.97 -40.26
CA ALA A 371 9.40 5.20 -39.41
C ALA A 371 9.35 4.36 -38.13
N GLU A 372 10.52 4.03 -37.60
CA GLU A 372 10.67 3.36 -36.31
C GLU A 372 10.52 4.36 -35.14
N ARG A 373 10.09 3.87 -33.96
CA ARG A 373 9.93 4.72 -32.77
C ARG A 373 11.29 5.11 -32.17
N PRO A 374 11.45 6.36 -31.71
CA PRO A 374 12.54 6.75 -30.83
C PRO A 374 12.52 5.92 -29.53
N ILE A 375 13.70 5.55 -29.04
CA ILE A 375 13.89 4.78 -27.80
C ILE A 375 13.29 5.57 -26.61
N GLY A 376 12.32 4.98 -25.89
CA GLY A 376 11.77 5.55 -24.64
C GLY A 376 10.24 5.64 -24.52
N VAL A 377 9.49 5.50 -25.63
CA VAL A 377 8.01 5.55 -25.61
C VAL A 377 7.43 4.13 -25.50
N HIS A 378 6.71 3.82 -24.41
CA HIS A 378 6.18 2.47 -24.17
C HIS A 378 5.09 2.08 -25.19
N GLY A 379 5.24 0.89 -25.81
CA GLY A 379 4.28 0.25 -26.74
C GLY A 379 4.88 -0.11 -28.11
N SER A 380 4.62 -1.33 -28.59
CA SER A 380 5.12 -1.91 -29.85
C SER A 380 4.43 -1.37 -31.12
N ARG A 381 4.43 -0.06 -31.35
CA ARG A 381 3.74 0.54 -32.51
C ARG A 381 4.72 1.25 -33.45
N GLY A 382 4.59 1.02 -34.76
CA GLY A 382 5.29 1.80 -35.79
C GLY A 382 4.83 3.25 -35.84
N CYS A 383 5.59 4.11 -36.51
CA CYS A 383 5.25 5.51 -36.74
C CYS A 383 5.19 5.84 -38.23
N ALA A 384 4.59 6.99 -38.55
CA ALA A 384 4.69 7.65 -39.84
C ALA A 384 5.55 8.91 -39.66
N LEU A 385 6.55 9.08 -40.52
CA LEU A 385 7.32 10.30 -40.64
C LEU A 385 6.69 11.15 -41.75
N VAL A 386 6.23 12.34 -41.39
CA VAL A 386 5.71 13.35 -42.30
C VAL A 386 6.74 14.47 -42.37
N ARG A 387 7.18 14.82 -43.57
CA ARG A 387 8.08 15.94 -43.79
C ARG A 387 7.54 16.81 -44.91
N VAL A 388 7.41 18.10 -44.65
CA VAL A 388 7.08 19.13 -45.63
C VAL A 388 8.20 20.16 -45.62
N ARG A 389 8.88 20.33 -46.74
CA ARG A 389 10.00 21.25 -46.90
C ARG A 389 9.71 22.23 -48.03
N ASP A 390 9.89 23.52 -47.77
CA ASP A 390 9.88 24.54 -48.80
C ASP A 390 11.28 25.14 -48.99
N ASN A 391 11.46 25.90 -50.09
CA ASN A 391 12.67 26.65 -50.40
C ASN A 391 12.49 28.18 -50.26
N GLY A 392 11.57 28.62 -49.42
CA GLY A 392 11.23 30.02 -49.24
C GLY A 392 12.19 30.79 -48.33
N GLY A 393 11.78 31.98 -47.90
CA GLY A 393 12.62 32.91 -47.12
C GLY A 393 12.84 32.56 -45.64
N GLY A 394 12.50 31.35 -45.20
CA GLY A 394 12.61 30.92 -43.82
C GLY A 394 11.69 31.65 -42.83
N LEU A 395 11.79 31.28 -41.55
CA LEU A 395 11.12 31.91 -40.41
C LEU A 395 11.98 33.05 -39.85
N ARG A 396 11.33 34.12 -39.38
CA ARG A 396 12.01 35.20 -38.67
C ARG A 396 12.58 34.70 -37.32
N PRO A 397 13.71 35.26 -36.83
CA PRO A 397 14.33 34.83 -35.57
C PRO A 397 13.42 34.94 -34.33
N ASP A 398 12.41 35.81 -34.37
CA ASP A 398 11.43 36.08 -33.31
C ASP A 398 10.07 35.41 -33.56
N TYR A 399 9.97 34.53 -34.55
CA TYR A 399 8.71 33.91 -34.94
C TYR A 399 8.14 33.02 -33.83
N ARG A 400 6.99 33.43 -33.30
CA ARG A 400 6.15 32.59 -32.45
C ARG A 400 5.27 31.72 -33.32
N LEU A 401 5.12 30.45 -32.97
CA LEU A 401 4.18 29.58 -33.67
C LEU A 401 2.78 30.22 -33.67
N GLY A 402 2.18 30.36 -34.85
CA GLY A 402 0.78 30.71 -34.98
C GLY A 402 -0.13 29.66 -34.35
N HIS A 403 -1.42 29.99 -34.25
CA HIS A 403 -2.43 29.10 -33.64
C HIS A 403 -2.52 27.74 -34.34
N GLY A 404 -2.35 27.68 -35.66
CA GLY A 404 -2.41 26.43 -36.45
C GLY A 404 -1.33 25.42 -36.05
N LEU A 405 -0.06 25.81 -36.15
CA LEU A 405 1.06 24.93 -35.78
C LEU A 405 1.12 24.63 -34.27
N THR A 406 0.66 25.54 -33.42
CA THR A 406 0.56 25.30 -31.96
C THR A 406 -0.47 24.21 -31.66
N GLY A 407 -1.69 24.32 -32.22
CA GLY A 407 -2.72 23.30 -32.06
C GLY A 407 -2.33 21.94 -32.67
N MET A 408 -1.55 21.95 -33.75
CA MET A 408 -1.02 20.72 -34.34
C MET A 408 0.04 20.05 -33.45
N ARG A 409 0.92 20.84 -32.81
CA ARG A 409 1.87 20.32 -31.82
C ARG A 409 1.15 19.67 -30.64
N GLU A 410 0.14 20.33 -30.08
CA GLU A 410 -0.65 19.81 -28.96
C GLU A 410 -1.37 18.50 -29.32
N ARG A 411 -2.01 18.46 -30.50
CA ARG A 411 -2.68 17.25 -31.00
C ARG A 411 -1.70 16.09 -31.21
N LEU A 412 -0.52 16.38 -31.76
CA LEU A 412 0.48 15.35 -32.01
C LEU A 412 1.10 14.82 -30.71
N LEU A 413 1.33 15.70 -29.72
CA LEU A 413 1.76 15.30 -28.38
C LEU A 413 0.72 14.40 -27.69
N ALA A 414 -0.58 14.70 -27.83
CA ALA A 414 -1.65 13.87 -27.30
C ALA A 414 -1.68 12.44 -27.89
N LEU A 415 -1.20 12.27 -29.13
CA LEU A 415 -1.01 10.96 -29.77
C LEU A 415 0.30 10.27 -29.38
N GLY A 416 1.17 10.93 -28.62
CA GLY A 416 2.52 10.45 -28.29
C GLY A 416 3.53 10.64 -29.44
N GLY A 417 3.25 11.56 -30.36
CA GLY A 417 4.13 11.94 -31.45
C GLY A 417 4.96 13.20 -31.17
N THR A 418 5.77 13.61 -32.13
CA THR A 418 6.67 14.78 -32.01
C THR A 418 6.62 15.66 -33.25
N LEU A 419 6.57 16.98 -33.07
CA LEU A 419 6.63 17.96 -34.16
C LEU A 419 7.91 18.79 -34.03
N ASN A 420 8.78 18.71 -35.03
CA ASN A 420 9.96 19.54 -35.16
C ASN A 420 9.79 20.52 -36.33
N ILE A 421 10.18 21.77 -36.12
CA ILE A 421 10.16 22.78 -37.17
C ILE A 421 11.55 23.38 -37.21
N SER A 422 12.27 23.14 -38.30
CA SER A 422 13.55 23.77 -38.58
C SER A 422 13.38 24.82 -39.66
N SER A 423 14.14 25.89 -39.56
CA SER A 423 14.19 26.95 -40.55
C SER A 423 15.64 27.34 -40.78
N GLY A 424 15.98 27.62 -42.04
CA GLY A 424 17.27 28.17 -42.43
C GLY A 424 17.10 29.13 -43.61
N ASP A 425 18.23 29.54 -44.18
CA ASP A 425 18.24 30.41 -45.37
C ASP A 425 17.67 29.72 -46.63
N ASP A 426 17.61 28.38 -46.60
CA ASP A 426 17.08 27.53 -47.67
C ASP A 426 15.61 27.11 -47.45
N GLY A 427 14.85 27.82 -46.60
CA GLY A 427 13.43 27.59 -46.35
C GLY A 427 13.08 26.94 -45.01
N VAL A 428 11.84 26.46 -44.90
CA VAL A 428 11.30 25.84 -43.68
C VAL A 428 11.06 24.36 -43.89
N THR A 429 11.39 23.55 -42.88
CA THR A 429 11.07 22.12 -42.82
C THR A 429 10.19 21.84 -41.61
N VAL A 430 8.99 21.34 -41.87
CA VAL A 430 8.07 20.81 -40.86
C VAL A 430 8.19 19.30 -40.87
N GLU A 431 8.66 18.72 -39.77
CA GLU A 431 8.84 17.29 -39.60
C GLU A 431 8.02 16.79 -38.42
N ALA A 432 7.20 15.76 -38.65
CA ALA A 432 6.32 15.19 -37.64
C ALA A 432 6.43 13.67 -37.61
N LEU A 433 6.60 13.13 -36.41
CA LEU A 433 6.51 11.70 -36.15
C LEU A 433 5.13 11.38 -35.56
N VAL A 434 4.31 10.66 -36.31
CA VAL A 434 2.93 10.33 -35.95
C VAL A 434 2.83 8.84 -35.61
N PRO A 435 2.50 8.47 -34.36
CA PRO A 435 2.30 7.06 -34.00
C PRO A 435 1.08 6.44 -34.69
N LYS A 436 1.23 5.20 -35.18
CA LYS A 436 0.08 4.43 -35.72
C LYS A 436 -0.91 4.10 -34.61
N ALA A 437 -2.21 4.11 -34.91
CA ALA A 437 -3.25 3.65 -34.00
C ALA A 437 -3.07 2.15 -33.70
N ALA A 438 -3.55 1.69 -32.54
CA ALA A 438 -3.70 0.25 -32.32
C ALA A 438 -4.81 -0.27 -33.25
N GLN A 439 -4.55 -1.33 -34.01
CA GLN A 439 -5.64 -2.13 -34.57
C GLN A 439 -6.45 -2.66 -33.38
N ALA A 440 -7.75 -2.36 -33.37
CA ALA A 440 -8.69 -2.83 -32.35
C ALA A 440 -8.97 -4.32 -32.50
#